data_AF-A0A7C5Z7J7-F1
#
_entry.id   AF-A0A7C5Z7J7-F1
#
_cell.length_a   1.000
_cell.length_b   1.000
_cell.length_c   1.000
_cell.angle_alpha   90.00
_cell.angle_beta   90.00
_cell.angle_gamma   90.00
#
_symmetry.space_group_name_H-M   'P 1'
#
loop_
_entity.id
_entity.type
_entity.pdbx_description
1 polymer ?
#
loop_
_entity_poly.entity_id
_entity_poly.type
_entity_poly.pdbx_seq_one_letter_code
_entity_poly.pdbx_strand_id
1 'polypeptide(L)'
;MGIRPFRRAVVLCIAVFGMLPIALPAQPSVFPSAPAPTLSTPDMTSEPSDDAPEDLSIPGKPEVREKSFLEKDQEARGGGAARMQPPAPKPKIFDAPIVREVVVSGANPEDTKKALRVIQTRVGEPLDPDKQREDIRRLYELGLFSPNILLQADRTADGGVKLTYLVQPNPKVNDITVQGNVKTPTDKILSQLPVKKGQVYTVQAQNKIRESVQRYYEEKGYTDANVRVEERPAAGNMVNLVITVDEGTKTKIKDLIIRGNDHIRDLTIKLRTTNKGSWGPFTHYYNESRFQEDLETIKALYISRGFLDVDVQRGDFVYGPDQSWVSPVIEVREGPRYRVGRIDAQGYTLFTREEVLKPFLGLQGAYYNAAKFNA
;
A
#
# COMPACT_ATOMS: atom_id res chain seq x y z
N MET A 1 7.80 -7.95 -47.97
CA MET A 1 7.89 -6.89 -46.94
C MET A 1 6.50 -6.65 -46.36
N GLY A 2 6.19 -7.19 -45.18
CA GLY A 2 4.90 -6.96 -44.52
C GLY A 2 4.99 -5.78 -43.55
N ILE A 3 4.21 -4.71 -43.80
CA ILE A 3 4.12 -3.54 -42.92
C ILE A 3 3.27 -3.94 -41.70
N ARG A 4 3.89 -4.02 -40.52
CA ARG A 4 3.17 -4.28 -39.26
C ARG A 4 2.38 -3.04 -38.82
N PRO A 5 1.16 -3.19 -38.27
CA PRO A 5 0.33 -2.06 -37.86
C PRO A 5 0.92 -1.28 -36.68
N PHE A 6 0.92 0.04 -36.77
CA PHE A 6 1.37 0.96 -35.71
C PHE A 6 0.36 0.97 -34.55
N ARG A 7 0.78 0.57 -33.35
CA ARG A 7 0.02 0.80 -32.11
C ARG A 7 0.23 2.24 -31.65
N ARG A 8 -0.87 2.94 -31.34
CA ARG A 8 -0.87 4.33 -30.85
C ARG A 8 -0.95 4.31 -29.32
N ALA A 9 0.07 4.86 -28.66
CA ALA A 9 0.05 5.14 -27.22
C ALA A 9 0.16 6.66 -27.01
N VAL A 10 -0.68 7.23 -26.14
CA VAL A 10 -0.65 8.65 -25.78
C VAL A 10 0.13 8.78 -24.49
N VAL A 11 1.28 9.47 -24.52
CA VAL A 11 2.07 9.76 -23.32
C VAL A 11 1.87 11.23 -22.97
N LEU A 12 1.35 11.49 -21.78
CA LEU A 12 1.22 12.84 -21.23
C LEU A 12 2.49 13.19 -20.46
N CYS A 13 3.37 14.00 -21.05
CA CYS A 13 4.52 14.58 -20.35
C CYS A 13 4.14 15.96 -19.80
N ILE A 14 4.14 16.12 -18.48
CA ILE A 14 3.91 17.39 -17.79
C ILE A 14 5.28 18.03 -17.53
N ALA A 15 5.66 19.02 -18.33
CA ALA A 15 6.82 19.86 -18.04
C ALA A 15 6.38 21.02 -17.15
N VAL A 16 6.76 20.99 -15.86
CA VAL A 16 6.49 22.09 -14.92
C VAL A 16 7.58 23.13 -15.09
N PHE A 17 7.33 24.14 -15.93
CA PHE A 17 8.13 25.36 -15.93
C PHE A 17 7.83 26.15 -14.66
N GLY A 18 8.84 26.38 -13.83
CA GLY A 18 8.69 27.01 -12.53
C GLY A 18 8.13 28.43 -12.64
N MET A 19 6.93 28.64 -12.08
CA MET A 19 6.50 29.86 -11.41
C MET A 19 5.26 29.60 -10.53
N LEU A 20 5.24 30.31 -9.39
CA LEU A 20 4.36 30.32 -8.21
C LEU A 20 3.01 29.55 -8.19
N PRO A 21 2.58 29.07 -7.00
CA PRO A 21 1.38 28.25 -6.85
C PRO A 21 0.13 29.13 -6.91
N ILE A 22 -0.70 28.90 -7.93
CA ILE A 22 -2.11 29.30 -7.89
C ILE A 22 -2.92 28.03 -7.70
N ALA A 23 -3.49 27.88 -6.51
CA ALA A 23 -4.35 26.75 -6.16
C ALA A 23 -5.67 26.82 -6.93
N LEU A 24 -5.96 25.79 -7.73
CA LEU A 24 -7.32 25.49 -8.20
C LEU A 24 -7.71 24.04 -7.85
N PRO A 25 -9.01 23.79 -7.61
CA PRO A 25 -9.47 22.61 -6.89
C PRO A 25 -9.51 21.35 -7.76
N ALA A 26 -9.26 20.22 -7.10
CA ALA A 26 -9.27 18.88 -7.65
C ALA A 26 -10.63 18.48 -8.23
N GLN A 27 -10.63 17.90 -9.45
CA GLN A 27 -11.74 17.09 -9.95
C GLN A 27 -11.37 15.61 -9.89
N PRO A 28 -12.30 14.72 -9.50
CA PRO A 28 -12.04 13.29 -9.41
C PRO A 28 -12.04 12.63 -10.79
N SER A 29 -10.92 11.98 -11.13
CA SER A 29 -10.75 11.15 -12.32
C SER A 29 -11.49 9.82 -12.17
N VAL A 30 -12.56 9.63 -12.94
CA VAL A 30 -13.23 8.33 -13.11
C VAL A 30 -12.63 7.64 -14.34
N PHE A 31 -11.85 6.57 -14.12
CA PHE A 31 -11.43 5.66 -15.19
C PHE A 31 -12.52 4.62 -15.45
N PRO A 32 -12.89 4.32 -16.71
CA PRO A 32 -13.77 3.20 -17.01
C PRO A 32 -13.02 1.85 -16.91
N SER A 33 -13.63 0.89 -16.21
CA SER A 33 -13.17 -0.50 -16.08
C SER A 33 -13.30 -1.25 -17.40
N ALA A 34 -12.27 -2.03 -17.75
CA ALA A 34 -12.30 -2.95 -18.90
C ALA A 34 -13.15 -4.20 -18.59
N PRO A 35 -13.87 -4.78 -19.56
CA PRO A 35 -14.61 -6.02 -19.38
C PRO A 35 -13.70 -7.27 -19.42
N ALA A 36 -14.04 -8.27 -18.60
CA ALA A 36 -13.38 -9.56 -18.51
C ALA A 36 -13.58 -10.43 -19.78
N PRO A 37 -12.64 -11.33 -20.11
CA PRO A 37 -12.72 -12.16 -21.31
C PRO A 37 -13.73 -13.31 -21.16
N THR A 38 -14.56 -13.48 -22.19
CA THR A 38 -15.48 -14.60 -22.38
C THR A 38 -14.70 -15.85 -22.80
N LEU A 39 -14.87 -16.95 -22.06
CA LEU A 39 -14.36 -18.28 -22.41
C LEU A 39 -15.25 -18.89 -23.50
N SER A 40 -14.65 -19.19 -24.65
CA SER A 40 -15.24 -20.00 -25.71
C SER A 40 -14.85 -21.46 -25.50
N THR A 41 -15.82 -22.35 -25.29
CA THR A 41 -15.63 -23.82 -25.39
C THR A 41 -16.04 -24.29 -26.78
N PRO A 42 -15.32 -25.24 -27.40
CA PRO A 42 -15.69 -25.80 -28.69
C PRO A 42 -16.74 -26.90 -28.55
N ASP A 43 -17.61 -26.93 -29.54
CA ASP A 43 -18.64 -27.91 -29.85
C ASP A 43 -17.99 -29.22 -30.35
N MET A 44 -18.43 -30.36 -29.81
CA MET A 44 -18.09 -31.71 -30.30
C MET A 44 -19.34 -32.60 -30.14
N THR A 45 -20.06 -32.79 -31.24
CA THR A 45 -21.08 -33.82 -31.41
C THR A 45 -20.50 -35.08 -32.06
N SER A 46 -20.64 -36.24 -31.40
CA SER A 46 -21.00 -37.53 -32.03
C SER A 46 -21.13 -38.66 -30.97
N GLU A 47 -22.37 -38.94 -30.56
CA GLU A 47 -23.11 -40.23 -30.64
C GLU A 47 -22.51 -41.59 -30.13
N PRO A 48 -23.33 -42.65 -29.90
CA PRO A 48 -23.66 -43.14 -28.55
C PRO A 48 -23.36 -44.64 -28.30
N SER A 49 -23.55 -45.11 -27.07
CA SER A 49 -23.77 -46.54 -26.78
C SER A 49 -24.55 -46.75 -25.47
N ASP A 50 -25.55 -47.63 -25.57
CA ASP A 50 -26.51 -48.12 -24.58
C ASP A 50 -25.90 -48.73 -23.30
N ASP A 51 -26.59 -48.55 -22.15
CA ASP A 51 -27.17 -49.64 -21.37
C ASP A 51 -27.90 -49.09 -20.12
N ALA A 52 -29.06 -49.70 -19.79
CA ALA A 52 -30.04 -49.27 -18.79
C ALA A 52 -29.85 -50.01 -17.41
N PRO A 53 -30.84 -50.04 -16.49
CA PRO A 53 -31.02 -49.09 -15.38
C PRO A 53 -31.06 -49.75 -13.98
N GLU A 54 -30.93 -48.98 -12.90
CA GLU A 54 -31.36 -49.35 -11.53
C GLU A 54 -31.55 -48.06 -10.71
N ASP A 55 -32.79 -47.62 -10.51
CA ASP A 55 -33.60 -47.74 -9.29
C ASP A 55 -32.87 -47.27 -8.01
N LEU A 56 -33.36 -46.16 -7.42
CA LEU A 56 -33.52 -46.00 -5.98
C LEU A 56 -34.38 -44.74 -5.71
N SER A 57 -35.67 -44.99 -5.47
CA SER A 57 -36.55 -44.14 -4.64
C SER A 57 -36.02 -44.17 -3.18
N ILE A 58 -36.22 -43.23 -2.24
CA ILE A 58 -37.44 -42.66 -1.61
C ILE A 58 -37.01 -41.42 -0.70
N PRO A 59 -37.85 -40.78 0.16
CA PRO A 59 -38.52 -39.48 0.00
C PRO A 59 -38.17 -38.39 1.06
N GLY A 60 -38.81 -37.21 0.97
CA GLY A 60 -39.03 -36.34 2.15
C GLY A 60 -39.42 -34.87 1.86
N LYS A 61 -40.72 -34.58 1.74
CA LYS A 61 -41.32 -33.22 1.92
C LYS A 61 -41.32 -32.87 3.43
N PRO A 62 -41.41 -31.61 3.88
CA PRO A 62 -42.59 -30.79 3.63
C PRO A 62 -42.34 -29.34 3.21
N GLU A 63 -43.38 -28.87 2.55
CA GLU A 63 -43.76 -27.55 2.06
C GLU A 63 -44.07 -26.58 3.22
N VAL A 64 -43.95 -25.27 3.00
CA VAL A 64 -45.08 -24.31 3.07
C VAL A 64 -44.60 -22.86 2.86
N ARG A 65 -45.21 -22.23 1.84
CA ARG A 65 -45.56 -20.82 1.62
C ARG A 65 -44.51 -19.72 1.85
N GLU A 66 -44.33 -18.91 0.80
CA GLU A 66 -44.98 -17.59 0.79
C GLU A 66 -45.26 -17.11 -0.63
N LYS A 67 -46.20 -16.17 -0.70
CA LYS A 67 -47.14 -15.96 -1.80
C LYS A 67 -46.51 -15.22 -2.98
N SER A 68 -46.90 -15.66 -4.17
CA SER A 68 -46.86 -14.88 -5.40
C SER A 68 -47.86 -13.73 -5.33
N PHE A 69 -47.39 -12.53 -5.68
CA PHE A 69 -48.25 -11.50 -6.25
C PHE A 69 -47.47 -10.90 -7.42
N LEU A 70 -47.80 -11.38 -8.62
CA LEU A 70 -47.32 -10.88 -9.90
C LEU A 70 -48.58 -10.46 -10.68
N GLU A 71 -48.77 -9.15 -10.79
CA GLU A 71 -49.57 -8.49 -11.81
C GLU A 71 -49.20 -6.99 -11.67
N LYS A 72 -48.71 -6.24 -12.65
CA LYS A 72 -48.72 -6.33 -14.11
C LYS A 72 -47.58 -5.43 -14.62
N ASP A 73 -46.83 -5.89 -15.61
CA ASP A 73 -46.07 -5.00 -16.50
C ASP A 73 -47.03 -4.14 -17.33
N GLN A 74 -46.72 -2.86 -17.51
CA GLN A 74 -46.53 -2.27 -18.84
C GLN A 74 -46.05 -0.81 -18.80
N GLU A 75 -44.93 -0.60 -19.52
CA GLU A 75 -44.61 0.54 -20.40
C GLU A 75 -44.47 1.96 -19.82
N ALA A 76 -43.21 2.42 -19.74
CA ALA A 76 -42.73 3.53 -20.58
C ALA A 76 -41.20 3.68 -20.46
N ARG A 77 -40.50 3.44 -21.58
CA ARG A 77 -39.11 3.87 -21.78
C ARG A 77 -39.10 5.37 -22.08
N GLY A 78 -38.31 6.13 -21.33
CA GLY A 78 -38.02 7.53 -21.63
C GLY A 78 -36.75 7.96 -20.91
N GLY A 79 -35.64 8.03 -21.63
CA GLY A 79 -34.36 8.51 -21.12
C GLY A 79 -34.39 10.01 -20.81
N GLY A 80 -33.83 10.38 -19.66
CA GLY A 80 -33.63 11.77 -19.25
C GLY A 80 -32.42 11.85 -18.32
N ALA A 81 -31.44 12.66 -18.71
CA ALA A 81 -30.14 12.81 -18.06
C ALA A 81 -30.24 13.07 -16.55
N ALA A 82 -29.65 12.18 -15.74
CA ALA A 82 -29.44 12.41 -14.32
C ALA A 82 -28.45 13.57 -14.15
N ARG A 83 -28.97 14.77 -13.88
CA ARG A 83 -28.19 15.88 -13.36
C ARG A 83 -27.48 15.41 -12.10
N MET A 84 -26.15 15.40 -12.10
CA MET A 84 -25.36 15.31 -10.89
C MET A 84 -25.73 16.51 -10.01
N GLN A 85 -26.59 16.30 -9.01
CA GLN A 85 -26.75 17.26 -7.93
C GLN A 85 -25.40 17.36 -7.19
N PRO A 86 -24.94 18.57 -6.83
CA PRO A 86 -23.86 18.71 -5.86
C PRO A 86 -24.24 17.91 -4.60
N PRO A 87 -23.29 17.26 -3.92
CA PRO A 87 -23.59 16.57 -2.67
C PRO A 87 -24.31 17.55 -1.75
N ALA A 88 -25.51 17.19 -1.32
CA ALA A 88 -26.31 18.02 -0.43
C ALA A 88 -25.44 18.39 0.79
N PRO A 89 -25.49 19.65 1.27
CA PRO A 89 -24.83 20.01 2.52
C PRO A 89 -25.34 19.04 3.59
N LYS A 90 -24.40 18.39 4.29
CA LYS A 90 -24.74 17.43 5.37
C LYS A 90 -25.81 18.09 6.25
N PRO A 91 -26.97 17.46 6.48
CA PRO A 91 -28.00 18.03 7.33
C PRO A 91 -27.38 18.27 8.71
N LYS A 92 -27.41 19.52 9.17
CA LYS A 92 -27.10 19.83 10.56
C LYS A 92 -28.17 19.13 11.39
N ILE A 93 -27.79 18.06 12.07
CA ILE A 93 -28.67 17.31 12.98
C ILE A 93 -28.96 18.25 14.15
N PHE A 94 -30.14 18.86 14.17
CA PHE A 94 -30.51 19.87 15.16
C PHE A 94 -31.03 19.30 16.50
N ASP A 95 -30.97 17.98 16.70
CA ASP A 95 -31.27 17.33 18.00
C ASP A 95 -30.10 16.47 18.50
N ALA A 96 -28.86 16.92 18.26
CA ALA A 96 -27.71 16.29 18.90
C ALA A 96 -27.75 16.63 20.41
N PRO A 97 -27.76 15.62 21.30
CA PRO A 97 -27.81 15.87 22.73
C PRO A 97 -26.60 16.70 23.18
N ILE A 98 -26.83 17.63 24.11
CA ILE A 98 -25.80 18.53 24.60
C ILE A 98 -24.85 17.76 25.53
N VAL A 99 -23.55 17.92 25.33
CA VAL A 99 -22.53 17.36 26.21
C VAL A 99 -22.57 18.11 27.54
N ARG A 100 -22.86 17.41 28.64
CA ARG A 100 -22.95 17.99 29.99
C ARG A 100 -21.69 17.74 30.81
N GLU A 101 -21.00 16.65 30.54
CA GLU A 101 -19.81 16.27 31.29
C GLU A 101 -18.86 15.49 30.38
N VAL A 102 -17.56 15.75 30.53
CA VAL A 102 -16.50 15.01 29.83
C VAL A 102 -15.54 14.47 30.89
N VAL A 103 -15.41 13.15 30.93
CA VAL A 103 -14.61 12.44 31.92
C VAL A 103 -13.61 11.54 31.20
N VAL A 104 -12.39 11.47 31.72
CA VAL A 104 -11.41 10.46 31.33
C VAL A 104 -11.23 9.51 32.51
N SER A 105 -11.45 8.22 32.28
CA SER A 105 -11.41 7.18 33.30
C SER A 105 -10.35 6.13 32.96
N GLY A 106 -9.71 5.54 33.97
CA GLY A 106 -8.68 4.51 33.81
C GLY A 106 -7.23 5.02 33.74
N ALA A 107 -7.00 6.33 33.94
CA ALA A 107 -5.68 6.93 34.04
C ALA A 107 -5.41 7.49 35.46
N ASN A 108 -4.12 7.69 35.79
CA ASN A 108 -3.75 8.39 37.02
C ASN A 108 -4.16 9.89 36.95
N PRO A 109 -4.25 10.61 38.09
CA PRO A 109 -4.73 11.99 38.09
C PRO A 109 -3.91 12.97 37.25
N GLU A 110 -2.60 12.73 37.07
CA GLU A 110 -1.74 13.59 36.26
C GLU A 110 -1.98 13.40 34.76
N ASP A 111 -2.08 12.16 34.32
CA ASP A 111 -2.31 11.81 32.92
C ASP A 111 -3.75 12.13 32.51
N THR A 112 -4.72 12.01 33.42
CA THR A 112 -6.09 12.52 33.23
C THR A 112 -6.10 14.02 32.93
N LYS A 113 -5.31 14.82 33.66
CA LYS A 113 -5.21 16.27 33.39
C LYS A 113 -4.58 16.56 32.02
N LYS A 114 -3.59 15.77 31.59
CA LYS A 114 -2.98 15.90 30.25
C LYS A 114 -3.97 15.50 29.15
N ALA A 115 -4.71 14.43 29.35
CA ALA A 115 -5.75 13.95 28.44
C ALA A 115 -6.84 15.00 28.22
N LEU A 116 -7.37 15.59 29.30
CA LEU A 116 -8.41 16.62 29.21
C LEU A 116 -7.94 17.89 28.48
N ARG A 117 -6.64 18.17 28.39
CA ARG A 117 -6.10 19.33 27.66
C ARG A 117 -6.07 19.16 26.14
N VAL A 118 -6.03 17.92 25.64
CA VAL A 118 -6.00 17.65 24.20
C VAL A 118 -7.38 17.40 23.61
N ILE A 119 -8.35 17.06 24.45
CA ILE A 119 -9.75 16.86 24.05
C ILE A 119 -10.34 18.21 23.63
N GLN A 120 -10.91 18.25 22.43
CA GLN A 120 -11.61 19.42 21.88
C GLN A 120 -13.07 19.48 22.28
N THR A 121 -13.72 18.35 22.59
CA THR A 121 -15.11 18.35 23.04
C THR A 121 -15.27 19.16 24.33
N ARG A 122 -16.12 20.18 24.30
CA ARG A 122 -16.42 21.05 25.44
C ARG A 122 -17.82 20.80 25.99
N VAL A 123 -17.95 21.00 27.30
CA VAL A 123 -19.26 21.03 27.97
C VAL A 123 -20.10 22.17 27.42
N GLY A 124 -21.37 21.89 27.11
CA GLY A 124 -22.33 22.84 26.53
C GLY A 124 -22.43 22.79 25.01
N GLU A 125 -21.57 22.04 24.31
CA GLU A 125 -21.65 21.86 22.87
C GLU A 125 -22.55 20.67 22.49
N PRO A 126 -23.21 20.70 21.31
CA PRO A 126 -23.90 19.53 20.78
C PRO A 126 -22.91 18.39 20.49
N LEU A 127 -23.35 17.15 20.72
CA LEU A 127 -22.55 15.97 20.43
C LEU A 127 -22.23 15.87 18.93
N ASP A 128 -20.95 15.92 18.60
CA ASP A 128 -20.44 15.84 17.22
C ASP A 128 -19.52 14.63 17.03
N PRO A 129 -19.99 13.54 16.39
CA PRO A 129 -19.21 12.32 16.17
C PRO A 129 -17.84 12.53 15.51
N ASP A 130 -17.69 13.56 14.67
CA ASP A 130 -16.42 13.88 14.02
C ASP A 130 -15.41 14.41 15.05
N LYS A 131 -15.85 15.25 16.00
CA LYS A 131 -15.02 15.71 17.12
C LYS A 131 -14.62 14.58 18.04
N GLN A 132 -15.53 13.65 18.37
CA GLN A 132 -15.16 12.53 19.27
C GLN A 132 -14.12 11.60 18.64
N ARG A 133 -14.21 11.33 17.33
CA ARG A 133 -13.17 10.56 16.62
C ARG A 133 -11.82 11.25 16.67
N GLU A 134 -11.81 12.55 16.45
CA GLU A 134 -10.60 13.35 16.51
C GLU A 134 -10.03 13.44 17.94
N ASP A 135 -10.89 13.49 18.97
CA ASP A 135 -10.46 13.43 20.37
C ASP A 135 -9.82 12.08 20.73
N ILE A 136 -10.41 10.96 20.29
CA ILE A 136 -9.80 9.63 20.44
C ILE A 136 -8.43 9.59 19.77
N ARG A 137 -8.32 10.14 18.56
CA ARG A 137 -7.04 10.22 17.83
C ARG A 137 -5.99 11.01 18.62
N ARG A 138 -6.34 12.18 19.15
CA ARG A 138 -5.40 13.00 19.97
C ARG A 138 -4.99 12.33 21.26
N LEU A 139 -5.92 11.65 21.92
CA LEU A 139 -5.63 10.86 23.12
C LEU A 139 -4.65 9.73 22.82
N TYR A 140 -4.76 9.08 21.65
CA TYR A 140 -3.80 8.09 21.20
C TYR A 140 -2.44 8.72 20.84
N GLU A 141 -2.43 9.87 20.16
CA GLU A 141 -1.22 10.61 19.76
C GLU A 141 -0.42 11.15 20.95
N LEU A 142 -1.06 11.36 22.12
CA LEU A 142 -0.35 11.68 23.37
C LEU A 142 0.66 10.60 23.77
N GLY A 143 0.52 9.36 23.29
CA GLY A 143 1.44 8.25 23.57
C GLY A 143 1.40 7.75 25.02
N LEU A 144 0.43 8.21 25.81
CA LEU A 144 0.24 7.80 27.20
C LEU A 144 -0.67 6.58 27.35
N PHE A 145 -1.57 6.37 26.38
CA PHE A 145 -2.63 5.37 26.46
C PHE A 145 -2.54 4.33 25.35
N SER A 146 -3.04 3.13 25.65
CA SER A 146 -3.22 2.04 24.71
C SER A 146 -4.23 2.42 23.62
N PRO A 147 -4.15 1.83 22.41
CA PRO A 147 -5.05 2.15 21.29
C PRO A 147 -6.53 1.82 21.55
N ASN A 148 -6.81 0.93 22.51
CA ASN A 148 -8.17 0.51 22.87
C ASN A 148 -8.87 1.56 23.77
N ILE A 149 -9.06 2.77 23.25
CA ILE A 149 -9.82 3.84 23.93
C ILE A 149 -11.31 3.65 23.62
N LEU A 150 -12.11 3.42 24.65
CA LEU A 150 -13.56 3.28 24.50
C LEU A 150 -14.26 4.59 24.87
N LEU A 151 -15.27 4.95 24.08
CA LEU A 151 -16.15 6.07 24.38
C LEU A 151 -17.48 5.54 24.90
N GLN A 152 -17.84 5.91 26.12
CA GLN A 152 -19.17 5.70 26.69
C GLN A 152 -19.94 7.02 26.71
N ALA A 153 -21.22 6.95 26.35
CA ALA A 153 -22.13 8.08 26.32
C ALA A 153 -23.37 7.75 27.15
N ASP A 154 -23.44 8.28 28.36
CA ASP A 154 -24.54 8.06 29.29
C ASP A 154 -25.49 9.26 29.28
N ARG A 155 -26.81 9.02 29.23
CA ARG A 155 -27.79 10.10 29.34
C ARG A 155 -27.79 10.68 30.75
N THR A 156 -27.72 12.00 30.87
CA THR A 156 -27.85 12.68 32.16
C THR A 156 -29.32 12.95 32.48
N ALA A 157 -29.65 13.09 33.77
CA ALA A 157 -31.01 13.40 34.23
C ALA A 157 -31.59 14.68 33.59
N ASP A 158 -30.72 15.62 33.20
CA ASP A 158 -31.08 16.92 32.62
C ASP A 158 -31.25 16.88 31.08
N GLY A 159 -31.36 15.69 30.49
CA GLY A 159 -31.56 15.52 29.04
C GLY A 159 -30.32 15.73 28.17
N GLY A 160 -29.12 15.73 28.76
CA GLY A 160 -27.85 15.78 28.03
C GLY A 160 -27.09 14.44 28.02
N VAL A 161 -25.83 14.48 27.63
CA VAL A 161 -24.95 13.30 27.59
C VAL A 161 -23.66 13.55 28.40
N LYS A 162 -23.28 12.56 29.20
CA LYS A 162 -21.98 12.43 29.85
C LYS A 162 -21.10 11.56 28.96
N LEU A 163 -19.99 12.12 28.50
CA LEU A 163 -18.99 11.40 27.73
C LEU A 163 -17.88 10.91 28.65
N THR A 164 -17.68 9.60 28.68
CA THR A 164 -16.60 8.96 29.42
C THR A 164 -15.64 8.29 28.45
N TYR A 165 -14.41 8.80 28.37
CA TYR A 165 -13.30 8.16 27.65
C TYR A 165 -12.62 7.18 28.59
N LEU A 166 -12.81 5.88 28.35
CA LEU A 166 -12.13 4.82 29.07
C LEU A 166 -10.78 4.59 28.39
N VAL A 167 -9.71 4.92 29.11
CA VAL A 167 -8.34 4.79 28.65
C VAL A 167 -7.61 3.76 29.50
N GLN A 168 -6.60 3.13 28.93
CA GLN A 168 -5.67 2.27 29.66
C GLN A 168 -4.26 2.82 29.46
N PRO A 169 -3.46 2.97 30.52
CA PRO A 169 -2.09 3.49 30.41
C PRO A 169 -1.20 2.50 29.68
N ASN A 170 -0.32 3.01 28.81
CA ASN A 170 0.63 2.18 28.10
C ASN A 170 1.53 1.41 29.09
N PRO A 171 1.76 0.11 28.84
CA PRO A 171 2.58 -0.68 29.74
C PRO A 171 4.06 -0.30 29.62
N LYS A 172 4.85 -0.65 30.62
CA LYS A 172 6.31 -0.53 30.56
C LYS A 172 6.96 -1.85 30.15
N VAL A 173 8.09 -1.78 29.46
CA VAL A 173 8.88 -2.98 29.16
C VAL A 173 9.52 -3.50 30.44
N ASN A 174 9.16 -4.71 30.86
CA ASN A 174 9.80 -5.38 32.00
C ASN A 174 11.08 -6.10 31.55
N ASP A 175 10.95 -7.00 30.58
CA ASP A 175 12.06 -7.75 30.03
C ASP A 175 11.97 -7.89 28.51
N ILE A 176 13.11 -8.14 27.87
CA ILE A 176 13.21 -8.39 26.43
C ILE A 176 14.02 -9.66 26.23
N THR A 177 13.39 -10.68 25.66
CA THR A 177 14.02 -11.96 25.33
C THR A 177 14.11 -12.09 23.82
N VAL A 178 15.26 -12.56 23.32
CA VAL A 178 15.44 -12.87 21.89
C VAL A 178 15.57 -14.37 21.71
N GLN A 179 14.92 -14.91 20.68
CA GLN A 179 14.90 -16.34 20.35
C GLN A 179 15.06 -16.54 18.84
N GLY A 180 15.58 -17.70 18.44
CA GLY A 180 15.80 -18.05 17.03
C GLY A 180 17.09 -17.48 16.41
N ASN A 181 17.80 -16.62 17.14
CA ASN A 181 19.11 -16.11 16.75
C ASN A 181 20.21 -17.15 16.99
N VAL A 182 20.60 -17.90 15.96
CA VAL A 182 21.62 -18.96 16.06
C VAL A 182 23.01 -18.42 15.68
N LYS A 183 23.09 -17.63 14.60
CA LYS A 183 24.33 -17.10 14.03
C LYS A 183 24.69 -15.73 14.60
N THR A 184 23.71 -15.01 15.15
CA THR A 184 23.90 -13.68 15.72
C THR A 184 23.82 -13.72 17.26
N PRO A 185 24.81 -13.18 17.98
CA PRO A 185 24.75 -13.08 19.44
C PRO A 185 23.59 -12.19 19.92
N THR A 186 22.88 -12.64 20.95
CA THR A 186 21.72 -11.92 21.54
C THR A 186 22.06 -10.48 21.92
N ASP A 187 23.23 -10.24 22.52
CA ASP A 187 23.65 -8.90 22.94
C ASP A 187 23.77 -7.91 21.77
N LYS A 188 24.15 -8.40 20.59
CA LYS A 188 24.20 -7.56 19.39
C LYS A 188 22.81 -7.12 18.99
N ILE A 189 21.82 -8.01 19.03
CA ILE A 189 20.43 -7.69 18.71
C ILE A 189 19.87 -6.70 19.74
N LEU A 190 20.06 -6.98 21.04
CA LEU A 190 19.62 -6.10 22.13
C LEU A 190 20.24 -4.69 22.02
N SER A 191 21.49 -4.57 21.55
CA SER A 191 22.14 -3.27 21.34
C SER A 191 21.54 -2.43 20.21
N GLN A 192 20.82 -3.04 19.26
CA GLN A 192 20.14 -2.34 18.17
C GLN A 192 18.73 -1.87 18.55
N LEU A 193 18.22 -2.25 19.72
CA LEU A 193 16.85 -1.95 20.08
C LEU A 193 16.66 -0.46 20.40
N PRO A 194 15.66 0.21 19.80
CA PRO A 194 15.37 1.60 20.10
C PRO A 194 14.71 1.79 21.47
N VAL A 195 14.16 0.70 22.04
CA VAL A 195 13.47 0.69 23.33
C VAL A 195 14.18 -0.23 24.31
N LYS A 196 14.36 0.26 25.54
CA LYS A 196 15.05 -0.44 26.63
C LYS A 196 14.07 -0.81 27.75
N LYS A 197 14.51 -1.72 28.63
CA LYS A 197 13.77 -2.08 29.85
C LYS A 197 13.42 -0.82 30.66
N GLY A 198 12.22 -0.79 31.22
CA GLY A 198 11.66 0.31 32.00
C GLY A 198 11.00 1.42 31.17
N GLN A 199 11.20 1.46 29.85
CA GLN A 199 10.56 2.46 28.98
C GLN A 199 9.10 2.08 28.66
N VAL A 200 8.30 3.08 28.29
CA VAL A 200 6.93 2.89 27.85
C VAL A 200 6.91 2.12 26.52
N TYR A 201 6.10 1.09 26.46
CA TYR A 201 5.89 0.29 25.26
C TYR A 201 4.62 0.75 24.55
N THR A 202 4.74 0.99 23.25
CA THR A 202 3.65 1.41 22.37
C THR A 202 3.67 0.59 21.09
N VAL A 203 2.59 0.64 20.30
CA VAL A 203 2.53 -0.01 18.98
C VAL A 203 3.64 0.51 18.05
N GLN A 204 3.94 1.81 18.11
CA GLN A 204 5.03 2.40 17.34
C GLN A 204 6.40 1.88 17.79
N ALA A 205 6.59 1.65 19.10
CA ALA A 205 7.80 1.02 19.61
C ALA A 205 7.98 -0.40 19.08
N GLN A 206 6.91 -1.20 19.03
CA GLN A 206 6.93 -2.56 18.47
C GLN A 206 7.39 -2.57 17.01
N ASN A 207 6.85 -1.65 16.19
CA ASN A 207 7.24 -1.53 14.78
C ASN A 207 8.70 -1.11 14.62
N LYS A 208 9.15 -0.11 15.39
CA LYS A 208 10.56 0.33 15.38
C LYS A 208 11.52 -0.77 15.82
N ILE A 209 11.14 -1.58 16.81
CA ILE A 209 11.93 -2.76 17.24
C ILE A 209 12.08 -3.74 16.08
N ARG A 210 10.96 -4.12 15.45
CA ARG A 210 10.95 -5.05 14.32
C ARG A 210 11.83 -4.55 13.18
N GLU A 211 11.62 -3.30 12.76
CA GLU A 211 12.38 -2.67 11.67
C GLU A 211 13.88 -2.55 11.99
N SER A 212 14.24 -2.21 13.23
CA SER A 212 15.65 -2.08 13.64
C SER A 212 16.37 -3.42 13.58
N VAL A 213 15.75 -4.47 14.13
CA VAL A 213 16.33 -5.83 14.11
C VAL A 213 16.39 -6.35 12.68
N GLN A 214 15.32 -6.19 11.90
CA GLN A 214 15.29 -6.63 10.51
C GLN A 214 16.38 -5.93 9.67
N ARG A 215 16.50 -4.61 9.79
CA ARG A 215 17.55 -3.83 9.13
C ARG A 215 18.95 -4.31 9.51
N TYR A 216 19.17 -4.60 10.78
CA TYR A 216 20.46 -5.13 11.24
C TYR A 216 20.80 -6.46 10.54
N TYR A 217 19.84 -7.37 10.41
CA TYR A 217 20.03 -8.63 9.70
C TYR A 217 20.27 -8.42 8.21
N GLU A 218 19.52 -7.51 7.58
CA GLU A 218 19.69 -7.15 6.18
C GLU A 218 21.08 -6.57 5.89
N GLU A 219 21.59 -5.67 6.74
CA GLU A 219 22.94 -5.12 6.64
C GLU A 219 24.04 -6.19 6.79
N LYS A 220 23.73 -7.28 7.51
CA LYS A 220 24.61 -8.44 7.65
C LYS A 220 24.45 -9.47 6.51
N GLY A 221 23.55 -9.22 5.57
CA GLY A 221 23.31 -10.06 4.39
C GLY A 221 22.32 -11.20 4.60
N TYR A 222 21.51 -11.12 5.65
CA TYR A 222 20.39 -12.02 5.93
C TYR A 222 19.09 -11.34 5.50
N THR A 223 18.75 -11.43 4.23
CA THR A 223 17.66 -10.61 3.66
C THR A 223 16.31 -11.29 3.61
N ASP A 224 16.32 -12.60 3.80
CA ASP A 224 15.12 -13.38 4.06
C ASP A 224 14.84 -13.49 5.57
N ALA A 225 15.53 -12.69 6.39
CA ALA A 225 15.35 -12.69 7.83
C ALA A 225 13.95 -12.17 8.19
N ASN A 226 13.22 -12.93 9.00
CA ASN A 226 11.88 -12.57 9.44
C ASN A 226 11.88 -12.34 10.95
N VAL A 227 11.39 -11.18 11.36
CA VAL A 227 11.36 -10.76 12.78
C VAL A 227 9.93 -10.64 13.26
N ARG A 228 9.58 -11.38 14.30
CA ARG A 228 8.31 -11.27 15.02
C ARG A 228 8.56 -10.72 16.41
N VAL A 229 7.66 -9.87 16.87
CA VAL A 229 7.70 -9.26 18.21
C VAL A 229 6.36 -9.56 18.86
N GLU A 230 6.39 -10.37 19.90
CA GLU A 230 5.23 -10.72 20.70
C GLU A 230 5.32 -10.08 22.07
N GLU A 231 4.18 -9.60 22.58
CA GLU A 231 4.06 -9.10 23.94
C GLU A 231 3.43 -10.16 24.84
N ARG A 232 3.98 -10.30 26.05
CA ARG A 232 3.41 -11.15 27.09
C ARG A 232 3.14 -10.28 28.32
N PRO A 233 1.89 -10.25 28.83
CA PRO A 233 1.57 -9.51 30.04
C PRO A 233 2.46 -9.92 31.22
N ALA A 234 2.90 -8.94 32.01
CA ALA A 234 3.64 -9.11 33.25
C ALA A 234 2.95 -8.35 34.40
N ALA A 235 3.41 -8.56 35.63
CA ALA A 235 2.86 -7.87 36.79
C ALA A 235 3.05 -6.34 36.69
N GLY A 236 2.10 -5.57 37.21
CA GLY A 236 2.26 -4.12 37.40
C GLY A 236 2.17 -3.25 36.14
N ASN A 237 1.19 -3.50 35.25
CA ASN A 237 1.06 -2.82 33.94
C ASN A 237 2.38 -2.84 33.15
N MET A 238 3.02 -4.01 33.10
CA MET A 238 4.25 -4.21 32.36
C MET A 238 4.08 -5.34 31.34
N VAL A 239 4.96 -5.38 30.35
CA VAL A 239 5.00 -6.42 29.33
C VAL A 239 6.41 -6.96 29.17
N ASN A 240 6.51 -8.27 28.95
CA ASN A 240 7.71 -8.93 28.48
C ASN A 240 7.65 -9.01 26.96
N LEU A 241 8.70 -8.58 26.28
CA LEU A 241 8.79 -8.64 24.82
C LEU A 241 9.58 -9.89 24.42
N VAL A 242 8.99 -10.72 23.55
CA VAL A 242 9.65 -11.87 22.95
C VAL A 242 9.90 -11.53 21.49
N ILE A 243 11.17 -11.37 21.13
CA ILE A 243 11.62 -11.15 19.76
C ILE A 243 12.04 -12.49 19.19
N THR A 244 11.25 -13.02 18.26
CA THR A 244 11.57 -14.24 17.53
C THR A 244 12.16 -13.86 16.19
N VAL A 245 13.38 -14.32 15.93
CA VAL A 245 14.09 -14.09 14.67
C VAL A 245 14.25 -15.41 13.94
N ASP A 246 13.74 -15.47 12.72
CA ASP A 246 14.19 -16.43 11.72
C ASP A 246 15.30 -15.75 10.92
N GLU A 247 16.55 -16.16 11.11
CA GLU A 247 17.70 -15.49 10.49
C GLU A 247 17.79 -15.74 8.98
N GLY A 248 17.14 -16.78 8.47
CA GLY A 248 17.27 -17.18 7.07
C GLY A 248 18.72 -17.50 6.65
N THR A 249 18.97 -17.37 5.35
CA THR A 249 20.27 -17.66 4.73
C THR A 249 21.07 -16.39 4.49
N LYS A 250 22.38 -16.48 4.75
CA LYS A 250 23.32 -15.38 4.48
C LYS A 250 23.83 -15.54 3.06
N THR A 251 23.36 -14.72 2.14
CA THR A 251 23.54 -15.03 0.72
C THR A 251 24.31 -13.93 0.02
N LYS A 252 25.52 -14.26 -0.46
CA LYS A 252 26.34 -13.32 -1.24
C LYS A 252 25.84 -13.23 -2.68
N ILE A 253 25.83 -12.05 -3.28
CA ILE A 253 25.56 -11.92 -4.72
C ILE A 253 26.84 -12.27 -5.48
N LYS A 254 26.81 -13.32 -6.30
CA LYS A 254 27.89 -13.63 -7.24
C LYS A 254 27.84 -12.67 -8.43
N ASP A 255 26.73 -12.68 -9.15
CA ASP A 255 26.45 -11.77 -10.28
C ASP A 255 24.94 -11.49 -10.40
N LEU A 256 24.58 -10.46 -11.15
CA LEU A 256 23.21 -10.19 -11.57
C LEU A 256 23.01 -10.72 -12.99
N ILE A 257 22.07 -11.62 -13.19
CA ILE A 257 21.77 -12.20 -14.51
C ILE A 257 20.59 -11.41 -15.09
N ILE A 258 20.73 -10.91 -16.31
CA ILE A 258 19.67 -10.20 -17.01
C ILE A 258 19.30 -11.02 -18.25
N ARG A 259 18.00 -11.22 -18.47
CA ARG A 259 17.47 -11.96 -19.61
C ARG A 259 16.46 -11.10 -20.37
N GLY A 260 16.44 -11.23 -21.69
CA GLY A 260 15.50 -10.51 -22.57
C GLY A 260 15.85 -9.04 -22.81
N ASN A 261 17.07 -8.62 -22.47
CA ASN A 261 17.59 -7.28 -22.74
C ASN A 261 18.32 -7.22 -24.09
N ASP A 262 17.56 -7.15 -25.18
CA ASP A 262 18.11 -7.12 -26.53
C ASP A 262 18.64 -5.73 -26.94
N HIS A 263 18.02 -4.65 -26.45
CA HIS A 263 18.33 -3.29 -26.88
C HIS A 263 19.19 -2.51 -25.88
N ILE A 264 19.22 -2.91 -24.61
CA ILE A 264 20.07 -2.29 -23.59
C ILE A 264 21.08 -3.32 -23.08
N ARG A 265 22.38 -2.99 -23.19
CA ARG A 265 23.47 -3.88 -22.74
C ARG A 265 23.42 -4.10 -21.23
N ASP A 266 23.73 -5.33 -20.80
CA ASP A 266 23.78 -5.76 -19.40
C ASP A 266 24.52 -4.76 -18.51
N LEU A 267 25.70 -4.31 -18.96
CA LEU A 267 26.53 -3.38 -18.18
C LEU A 267 25.81 -2.06 -17.89
N THR A 268 24.98 -1.56 -18.81
CA THR A 268 24.22 -0.31 -18.61
C THR A 268 23.15 -0.49 -17.54
N ILE A 269 22.50 -1.66 -17.53
CA ILE A 269 21.50 -2.03 -16.54
C ILE A 269 22.17 -2.23 -15.19
N LYS A 270 23.21 -3.08 -15.13
CA LYS A 270 24.00 -3.36 -13.93
C LYS A 270 24.49 -2.05 -13.30
N LEU A 271 25.09 -1.14 -14.06
CA LEU A 271 25.60 0.14 -13.52
C LEU A 271 24.53 1.00 -12.82
N ARG A 272 23.26 0.84 -13.19
CA ARG A 272 22.10 1.55 -12.63
C ARG A 272 21.48 0.85 -11.41
N THR A 273 21.82 -0.41 -11.14
CA THR A 273 21.32 -1.14 -9.97
C THR A 273 22.20 -0.91 -8.73
N THR A 274 21.62 -1.17 -7.57
CA THR A 274 22.21 -1.02 -6.24
C THR A 274 22.64 -2.37 -5.65
N ASN A 275 22.01 -3.48 -6.03
CA ASN A 275 22.49 -4.85 -5.80
C ASN A 275 23.68 -5.19 -6.73
N LYS A 276 24.79 -4.48 -6.52
CA LYS A 276 26.05 -4.78 -7.19
C LYS A 276 26.69 -5.94 -6.46
N GLY A 277 26.79 -7.11 -7.08
CA GLY A 277 27.53 -8.24 -6.54
C GLY A 277 29.04 -7.98 -6.54
N SER A 278 29.83 -8.97 -6.95
CA SER A 278 31.30 -8.92 -6.91
C SER A 278 31.98 -7.88 -7.84
N TRP A 279 31.21 -6.99 -8.48
CA TRP A 279 31.69 -6.07 -9.53
C TRP A 279 31.61 -4.57 -9.12
N GLY A 280 31.17 -4.26 -7.89
CA GLY A 280 31.14 -2.89 -7.33
C GLY A 280 31.98 -2.73 -6.05
N PRO A 281 32.29 -1.49 -5.61
CA PRO A 281 33.21 -1.27 -4.48
C PRO A 281 32.62 -1.58 -3.10
N PHE A 282 31.29 -1.69 -2.93
CA PHE A 282 30.67 -1.97 -1.62
C PHE A 282 29.32 -2.72 -1.73
N THR A 283 29.07 -3.56 -0.72
CA THR A 283 27.99 -4.56 -0.55
C THR A 283 28.07 -5.79 -1.46
N HIS A 284 28.25 -6.99 -0.88
CA HIS A 284 28.34 -8.26 -1.62
C HIS A 284 27.17 -9.18 -1.30
N TYR A 285 26.14 -8.69 -0.63
CA TYR A 285 25.02 -9.50 -0.14
C TYR A 285 23.75 -9.13 -0.86
N TYR A 286 22.89 -10.13 -1.08
CA TYR A 286 21.59 -9.90 -1.70
C TYR A 286 20.74 -9.07 -0.77
N ASN A 287 19.95 -8.14 -1.29
CA ASN A 287 18.90 -7.46 -0.54
C ASN A 287 17.65 -7.29 -1.38
N GLU A 288 16.56 -7.92 -0.93
CA GLU A 288 15.27 -7.96 -1.63
C GLU A 288 14.69 -6.54 -1.79
N SER A 289 14.69 -5.72 -0.75
CA SER A 289 14.18 -4.34 -0.80
C SER A 289 14.89 -3.50 -1.87
N ARG A 290 16.23 -3.54 -1.88
CA ARG A 290 17.04 -2.90 -2.92
C ARG A 290 16.81 -3.52 -4.30
N PHE A 291 16.54 -4.82 -4.36
CA PHE A 291 16.34 -5.51 -5.64
C PHE A 291 15.02 -5.07 -6.26
N GLN A 292 13.98 -4.88 -5.44
CA GLN A 292 12.72 -4.31 -5.89
C GLN A 292 12.89 -2.87 -6.40
N GLU A 293 13.67 -2.04 -5.70
CA GLU A 293 14.03 -0.70 -6.17
C GLU A 293 14.83 -0.74 -7.49
N ASP A 294 15.70 -1.75 -7.65
CA ASP A 294 16.45 -1.97 -8.87
C ASP A 294 15.53 -2.32 -10.05
N LEU A 295 14.53 -3.19 -9.86
CA LEU A 295 13.55 -3.52 -10.90
C LEU A 295 12.81 -2.28 -11.39
N GLU A 296 12.35 -1.42 -10.48
CA GLU A 296 11.70 -0.15 -10.83
C GLU A 296 12.65 0.81 -11.54
N THR A 297 13.91 0.88 -11.10
CA THR A 297 14.94 1.70 -11.76
C THR A 297 15.22 1.22 -13.19
N ILE A 298 15.24 -0.09 -13.41
CA ILE A 298 15.42 -0.70 -14.74
C ILE A 298 14.19 -0.40 -15.60
N LYS A 299 12.99 -0.58 -15.07
CA LYS A 299 11.74 -0.24 -15.77
C LYS A 299 11.74 1.22 -16.21
N ALA A 300 12.09 2.15 -15.32
CA ALA A 300 12.24 3.56 -15.63
C ALA A 300 13.31 3.83 -16.71
N LEU A 301 14.44 3.10 -16.67
CA LEU A 301 15.51 3.19 -17.67
C LEU A 301 15.00 2.82 -19.09
N TYR A 302 14.17 1.79 -19.21
CA TYR A 302 13.57 1.37 -20.46
C TYR A 302 12.49 2.34 -20.97
N ILE A 303 11.58 2.75 -20.08
CA ILE A 303 10.57 3.78 -20.39
C ILE A 303 11.25 5.04 -20.90
N SER A 304 12.33 5.47 -20.25
CA SER A 304 13.10 6.65 -20.65
C SER A 304 13.73 6.55 -22.05
N ARG A 305 13.85 5.36 -22.62
CA ARG A 305 14.39 5.09 -23.97
C ARG A 305 13.33 4.76 -25.03
N GLY A 306 12.05 4.81 -24.66
CA GLY A 306 10.93 4.59 -25.57
C GLY A 306 10.30 3.22 -25.50
N PHE A 307 10.64 2.39 -24.51
CA PHE A 307 9.99 1.10 -24.29
C PHE A 307 8.89 1.28 -23.24
N LEU A 308 7.71 1.70 -23.68
CA LEU A 308 6.60 2.07 -22.79
C LEU A 308 5.88 0.85 -22.21
N ASP A 309 5.84 -0.24 -22.99
CA ASP A 309 5.23 -1.52 -22.58
C ASP A 309 6.24 -2.46 -21.93
N VAL A 310 7.37 -1.92 -21.45
CA VAL A 310 8.39 -2.74 -20.81
C VAL A 310 7.82 -3.37 -19.54
N ASP A 311 8.02 -4.67 -19.43
CA ASP A 311 7.71 -5.44 -18.25
C ASP A 311 9.01 -6.03 -17.71
N VAL A 312 9.37 -5.62 -16.49
CA VAL A 312 10.57 -6.04 -15.79
C VAL A 312 10.12 -6.82 -14.57
N GLN A 313 10.48 -8.10 -14.52
CA GLN A 313 10.04 -9.00 -13.47
C GLN A 313 11.25 -9.65 -12.78
N ARG A 314 11.03 -10.03 -11.52
CA ARG A 314 11.93 -10.93 -10.81
C ARG A 314 11.83 -12.31 -11.45
N GLY A 315 12.97 -12.83 -11.91
CA GLY A 315 13.10 -14.23 -12.31
C GLY A 315 13.59 -15.11 -11.16
N ASP A 316 13.77 -16.39 -11.46
CA ASP A 316 14.26 -17.37 -10.50
C ASP A 316 15.72 -17.14 -10.10
N PHE A 317 16.05 -17.44 -8.85
CA PHE A 317 17.41 -17.28 -8.35
C PHE A 317 18.28 -18.48 -8.72
N VAL A 318 19.50 -18.20 -9.16
CA VAL A 318 20.52 -19.25 -9.37
C VAL A 318 21.38 -19.33 -8.12
N TYR A 319 21.30 -20.44 -7.40
CA TYR A 319 22.06 -20.69 -6.19
C TYR A 319 23.34 -21.49 -6.47
N GLY A 320 24.39 -21.23 -5.70
CA GLY A 320 25.58 -22.09 -5.68
C GLY A 320 25.29 -23.47 -5.08
N PRO A 321 26.12 -24.49 -5.36
CA PRO A 321 25.93 -25.87 -4.86
C PRO A 321 25.79 -25.98 -3.33
N ASP A 322 26.40 -25.05 -2.61
CA ASP A 322 26.43 -24.94 -1.14
C ASP A 322 25.59 -23.77 -0.60
N GLN A 323 24.78 -23.12 -1.45
CA GLN A 323 24.04 -21.88 -1.16
C GLN A 323 24.92 -20.72 -0.64
N SER A 324 26.25 -20.76 -0.85
CA SER A 324 27.16 -19.69 -0.40
C SER A 324 27.00 -18.38 -1.18
N TRP A 325 26.43 -18.47 -2.38
CA TRP A 325 26.11 -17.34 -3.23
C TRP A 325 24.80 -17.54 -4.00
N VAL A 326 24.21 -16.43 -4.41
CA VAL A 326 23.05 -16.33 -5.29
C VAL A 326 23.37 -15.42 -6.46
N SER A 327 22.79 -15.72 -7.62
CA SER A 327 22.71 -14.80 -8.74
C SER A 327 21.24 -14.55 -9.04
N PRO A 328 20.71 -13.37 -8.63
CA PRO A 328 19.34 -13.00 -8.96
C PRO A 328 19.19 -12.87 -10.48
N VAL A 329 18.07 -13.37 -11.03
CA VAL A 329 17.72 -13.22 -12.44
C VAL A 329 16.68 -12.12 -12.58
N ILE A 330 16.91 -11.21 -13.52
CA ILE A 330 15.95 -10.19 -13.95
C ILE A 330 15.47 -10.57 -15.33
N GLU A 331 14.16 -10.75 -15.48
CA GLU A 331 13.52 -11.01 -16.76
C GLU A 331 12.94 -9.72 -17.30
N VAL A 332 13.36 -9.34 -18.51
CA VAL A 332 12.91 -8.15 -19.20
C VAL A 332 12.15 -8.55 -20.45
N ARG A 333 10.91 -8.07 -20.56
CA ARG A 333 10.14 -8.05 -21.80
C ARG A 333 10.08 -6.62 -22.28
N GLU A 334 10.97 -6.24 -23.20
CA GLU A 334 11.14 -4.85 -23.62
C GLU A 334 9.92 -4.24 -24.32
N GLY A 335 9.22 -5.06 -25.11
CA GLY A 335 8.11 -4.59 -25.95
C GLY A 335 8.58 -3.70 -27.13
N PRO A 336 7.63 -3.13 -27.89
CA PRO A 336 7.96 -2.28 -29.02
C PRO A 336 8.53 -0.93 -28.57
N ARG A 337 9.47 -0.39 -29.36
CA ARG A 337 10.00 0.95 -29.14
C ARG A 337 9.13 2.01 -29.80
N TYR A 338 8.65 2.95 -29.00
CA TYR A 338 7.75 4.01 -29.42
C TYR A 338 8.48 5.23 -29.98
N ARG A 339 7.82 5.86 -30.95
CA ARG A 339 8.23 7.15 -31.52
C ARG A 339 7.30 8.25 -31.05
N VAL A 340 7.83 9.45 -30.94
CA VAL A 340 7.07 10.64 -30.60
C VAL A 340 6.10 10.93 -31.74
N GLY A 341 4.81 10.91 -31.41
CA GLY A 341 3.74 11.27 -32.34
C GLY A 341 3.55 12.79 -32.41
N ARG A 342 2.29 13.22 -32.50
CA ARG A 342 1.96 14.65 -32.45
C ARG A 342 2.23 15.20 -31.05
N ILE A 343 2.96 16.30 -30.97
CA ILE A 343 3.18 17.05 -29.73
C ILE A 343 2.17 18.20 -29.68
N ASP A 344 1.54 18.37 -28.53
CA ASP A 344 0.61 19.47 -28.29
C ASP A 344 0.82 20.02 -26.88
N ALA A 345 0.53 21.30 -26.69
CA ALA A 345 0.69 21.99 -25.42
C ALA A 345 -0.66 22.56 -24.98
N GLN A 346 -0.93 22.51 -23.67
CA GLN A 346 -2.14 23.06 -23.05
C GLN A 346 -1.74 23.84 -21.79
N GLY A 347 -2.58 24.78 -21.35
CA GLY A 347 -2.37 25.50 -20.07
C GLY A 347 -1.29 26.58 -20.08
N TYR A 348 -0.88 27.08 -21.24
CA TYR A 348 0.03 28.22 -21.36
C TYR A 348 -0.75 29.54 -21.20
N THR A 349 -0.25 30.45 -20.35
CA THR A 349 -0.86 31.77 -20.10
C THR A 349 0.09 32.93 -20.43
N LEU A 350 1.39 32.73 -20.27
CA LEU A 350 2.43 33.76 -20.46
C LEU A 350 3.16 33.67 -21.80
N PHE A 351 3.14 32.51 -22.44
CA PHE A 351 3.84 32.24 -23.71
C PHE A 351 2.87 31.82 -24.79
N THR A 352 3.23 32.04 -26.05
CA THR A 352 2.44 31.54 -27.18
C THR A 352 2.65 30.03 -27.36
N ARG A 353 1.68 29.36 -27.98
CA ARG A 353 1.76 27.92 -28.31
C ARG A 353 3.04 27.58 -29.08
N GLU A 354 3.42 28.43 -30.02
CA GLU A 354 4.58 28.23 -30.87
C GLU A 354 5.89 28.31 -30.08
N GLU A 355 6.02 29.28 -29.18
CA GLU A 355 7.18 29.42 -28.30
C GLU A 355 7.35 28.21 -27.38
N VAL A 356 6.25 27.70 -26.84
CA VAL A 356 6.26 26.50 -25.97
C VAL A 356 6.62 25.24 -26.76
N LEU A 357 6.12 25.09 -27.99
CA LEU A 357 6.34 23.88 -28.79
C LEU A 357 7.70 23.85 -29.49
N LYS A 358 8.28 25.01 -29.82
CA LYS A 358 9.51 25.15 -30.62
C LYS A 358 10.67 24.22 -30.18
N PRO A 359 10.97 24.05 -28.87
CA PRO A 359 12.03 23.13 -28.42
C PRO A 359 11.73 21.65 -28.70
N PHE A 360 10.44 21.28 -28.71
CA PHE A 360 10.00 19.89 -28.79
C PHE A 360 9.67 19.42 -30.20
N LEU A 361 9.41 20.34 -31.15
CA LEU A 361 9.06 20.00 -32.53
C LEU A 361 10.10 19.08 -33.21
N GLY A 362 11.39 19.26 -32.91
CA GLY A 362 12.47 18.42 -33.44
C GLY A 362 12.49 16.98 -32.89
N LEU A 363 11.69 16.69 -31.86
CA LEU A 363 11.56 15.35 -31.29
C LEU A 363 10.49 14.51 -32.00
N GLN A 364 9.58 15.15 -32.75
CA GLN A 364 8.49 14.47 -33.44
C GLN A 364 9.04 13.50 -34.50
N GLY A 365 8.52 12.27 -34.49
CA GLY A 365 8.97 11.17 -35.37
C GLY A 365 10.25 10.46 -34.91
N ALA A 366 11.02 11.05 -33.98
CA ALA A 366 12.15 10.38 -33.34
C ALA A 366 11.67 9.36 -32.29
N TYR A 367 12.53 8.43 -31.90
CA TYR A 367 12.22 7.55 -30.76
C TYR A 367 12.05 8.36 -29.49
N TYR A 368 11.04 8.00 -28.69
CA TYR A 368 10.80 8.64 -27.41
C TYR A 368 12.05 8.53 -26.52
N ASN A 369 12.41 9.65 -25.89
CA ASN A 369 13.50 9.70 -24.94
C ASN A 369 13.20 10.75 -23.88
N ALA A 370 12.94 10.32 -22.64
CA ALA A 370 12.53 11.22 -21.56
C ALA A 370 13.56 12.32 -21.26
N ALA A 371 14.86 12.03 -21.39
CA ALA A 371 15.90 13.02 -21.14
C ALA A 371 15.86 14.19 -22.14
N LYS A 372 15.34 13.99 -23.35
CA LYS A 372 15.16 15.06 -24.34
C LYS A 372 13.93 15.94 -24.08
N PHE A 373 12.96 15.44 -23.31
CA PHE A 373 11.78 16.20 -22.90
C PHE A 373 11.99 16.96 -21.58
N ASN A 374 12.95 16.53 -20.78
CA ASN A 374 13.29 17.12 -19.48
C ASN A 374 14.54 18.03 -19.51
N ALA A 375 15.18 18.16 -20.68
CA ALA A 375 16.31 19.05 -20.92
C ALA A 375 15.80 20.41 -21.40
#